data_AF-A0A925A5L2-F1
#
_entry.id   AF-A0A925A5L2-F1
#
_cell.length_a   1.000
_cell.length_b   1.000
_cell.length_c   1.000
_cell.angle_alpha   90.00
_cell.angle_beta   90.00
_cell.angle_gamma   90.00
#
_symmetry.space_group_name_H-M   'P 1'
#
loop_
_entity.id
_entity.type
_entity.pdbx_description
1 polymer ?
#
loop_
_entity_poly.entity_id
_entity_poly.type
_entity_poly.pdbx_seq_one_letter_code
_entity_poly.pdbx_strand_id
1 'polypeptide(L)' 'RARGLTAPPTAALSRAVAGTIKGTVVGNRPGSTGGGRGGLAVLEGLHEHLVAQTAGGGAHE' A
#
# COMPACT_ATOMS: atom_id res chain seq x y z
N ARG A 1 -9.57 -1.86 -0.57
CA ARG A 1 -10.48 -0.68 -0.56
C ARG A 1 -11.07 -0.37 0.83
N ALA A 2 -11.48 -1.35 1.64
CA ALA A 2 -12.22 -1.10 2.90
C ALA A 2 -11.49 -0.27 3.99
N ARG A 3 -10.16 -0.35 4.10
CA ARG A 3 -9.38 0.38 5.13
C ARG A 3 -9.35 1.90 4.93
N GLY A 4 -9.77 2.42 3.76
CA GLY A 4 -9.92 3.86 3.53
C GLY A 4 -11.16 4.47 4.17
N LEU A 5 -12.11 3.66 4.66
CA LEU A 5 -13.40 4.14 5.19
C LEU A 5 -13.28 4.76 6.60
N THR A 6 -12.26 4.37 7.37
CA THR A 6 -11.94 4.96 8.68
C THR A 6 -10.93 6.10 8.58
N ALA A 7 -10.47 6.42 7.36
CA ALA A 7 -9.55 7.52 7.12
C ALA A 7 -10.30 8.86 7.15
N PRO A 8 -9.62 10.00 7.41
CA PRO A 8 -10.26 11.31 7.33
C PRO A 8 -10.93 11.52 5.97
N PRO A 9 -12.04 12.29 5.88
CA PRO A 9 -12.82 12.43 4.64
C PRO A 9 -11.98 12.96 3.46
N THR A 10 -10.93 13.73 3.73
CA THR A 10 -9.98 14.22 2.72
C THR A 10 -9.08 13.12 2.13
N ALA A 11 -8.98 11.95 2.75
CA ALA A 11 -8.23 10.82 2.21
C ALA A 11 -8.84 10.30 0.90
N ALA A 12 -10.15 10.48 0.69
CA ALA A 12 -10.83 10.13 -0.55
C ALA A 12 -10.32 10.97 -1.76
N LEU A 13 -9.72 12.14 -1.52
CA LEU A 13 -9.11 12.97 -2.54
C LEU A 13 -7.70 12.50 -2.93
N SER A 14 -7.13 11.52 -2.21
CA SER A 14 -5.79 11.01 -2.50
C SER A 14 -5.78 10.26 -3.84
N ARG A 15 -4.96 10.73 -4.79
CA ARG A 15 -4.61 10.01 -6.04
C ARG A 15 -3.37 9.15 -5.84
N ALA A 16 -3.31 8.38 -4.75
CA ALA A 16 -2.18 7.49 -4.51
C ALA A 16 -2.11 6.41 -5.59
N VAL A 17 -0.94 6.25 -6.19
CA VAL A 17 -0.61 5.17 -7.13
C VAL A 17 0.41 4.26 -6.46
N ALA A 18 0.41 2.98 -6.81
CA ALA A 18 1.44 2.02 -6.42
C ALA A 18 1.82 1.17 -7.63
N GLY A 19 3.07 0.75 -7.69
CA GLY A 19 3.61 -0.06 -8.78
C GLY A 19 5.00 -0.59 -8.47
N THR A 20 5.63 -1.20 -9.47
CA THR A 20 6.96 -1.81 -9.33
C THR A 20 7.96 -1.19 -10.29
N ILE A 21 9.17 -0.95 -9.81
CA ILE A 21 10.31 -0.50 -10.63
C ILE A 21 11.48 -1.45 -10.35
N LYS A 22 11.93 -2.20 -11.36
CA LYS A 22 13.07 -3.15 -11.26
C LYS A 22 12.98 -4.08 -10.02
N GLY A 23 11.81 -4.66 -9.75
CA GLY A 23 11.60 -5.55 -8.59
C GLY A 23 11.41 -4.83 -7.24
N THR A 24 11.30 -3.49 -7.23
CA THR A 24 11.01 -2.71 -6.02
C THR A 24 9.59 -2.19 -6.05
N VAL A 25 8.81 -2.39 -4.98
CA VAL A 25 7.47 -1.81 -4.83
C VAL A 25 7.60 -0.34 -4.41
N VAL A 26 6.93 0.55 -5.15
CA VAL A 26 6.91 1.99 -4.90
C VAL A 26 5.46 2.44 -4.84
N GLY A 27 5.13 3.32 -3.90
CA GLY A 27 3.78 3.88 -3.79
C GLY A 27 3.74 5.21 -3.06
N ASN A 28 2.72 5.99 -3.37
CA ASN A 28 2.53 7.32 -2.83
C ASN A 28 1.81 7.22 -1.48
N ARG A 29 2.15 8.09 -0.53
CA ARG A 29 1.41 8.20 0.74
C ARG A 29 0.99 9.65 1.00
N PRO A 30 -0.11 9.87 1.75
CA PRO A 30 -0.44 11.20 2.24
C PRO A 30 0.69 11.75 3.11
N GLY A 31 0.93 13.06 3.05
CA GLY A 31 2.00 13.72 3.82
C GLY A 31 1.73 13.84 5.33
N SER A 32 0.51 13.58 5.80
CA SER A 32 0.17 13.63 7.21
C SER A 32 0.63 12.38 7.97
N THR A 33 0.99 12.52 9.25
CA THR A 33 1.40 11.40 10.11
C THR A 33 0.33 10.31 10.18
N GLY A 34 -0.95 10.70 10.28
CA GLY A 34 -2.08 9.77 10.29
C GLY A 34 -2.20 8.98 8.98
N GLY A 35 -2.05 9.64 7.82
CA GLY A 35 -2.05 8.98 6.53
C GLY A 35 -0.85 8.06 6.33
N GLY A 36 0.33 8.47 6.82
CA GLY A 36 1.53 7.65 6.81
C GLY A 36 1.40 6.34 7.61
N ARG A 37 0.86 6.42 8.83
CA ARG A 37 0.60 5.25 9.70
C ARG A 37 -0.47 4.33 9.11
N GLY A 38 -1.56 4.89 8.61
CA GLY A 38 -2.62 4.12 7.95
C GLY A 38 -2.10 3.34 6.74
N GLY A 39 -1.23 3.96 5.92
CA GLY A 39 -0.59 3.27 4.79
C GLY A 39 0.34 2.12 5.20
N LEU A 40 1.13 2.29 6.27
CA LEU A 40 2.01 1.23 6.78
C LEU A 40 1.22 0.05 7.34
N ALA A 41 0.14 0.30 8.08
CA ALA A 41 -0.71 -0.75 8.62
C ALA A 41 -1.38 -1.62 7.53
N VAL A 42 -1.63 -1.05 6.33
CA VAL A 42 -2.11 -1.82 5.18
C VAL A 42 -0.97 -2.66 4.57
N LEU A 43 0.24 -2.10 4.50
CA LEU A 43 1.41 -2.81 3.96
C LEU A 43 1.84 -3.98 4.84
N GLU A 44 1.70 -3.89 6.15
CA GLU A 44 2.07 -4.95 7.10
C GLU A 44 1.39 -6.29 6.79
N GLY A 45 0.11 -6.27 6.39
CA GLY A 45 -0.63 -7.48 5.99
C GLY A 45 -0.34 -7.95 4.56
N LEU A 46 0.40 -7.18 3.75
CA LEU A 46 0.67 -7.47 2.33
C LEU A 46 2.15 -7.68 2.04
N HIS A 47 3.04 -7.36 2.98
CA HIS A 47 4.49 -7.33 2.80
C HIS A 47 5.06 -8.63 2.22
N GLU A 48 4.84 -9.77 2.88
CA GLU A 48 5.38 -11.07 2.46
C GLU A 48 4.92 -11.43 1.04
N HIS A 49 3.64 -11.18 0.73
CA HIS A 49 3.07 -11.46 -0.57
C HIS A 49 3.62 -10.51 -1.66
N LEU A 50 3.85 -9.24 -1.34
CA LEU A 50 4.47 -8.29 -2.26
C LEU A 50 5.91 -8.67 -2.58
N VAL A 51 6.69 -9.07 -1.57
CA VAL A 51 8.08 -9.54 -1.74
C VAL A 51 8.11 -10.77 -2.63
N ALA A 52 7.28 -11.77 -2.33
CA ALA A 52 7.15 -12.97 -3.16
C ALA A 52 6.83 -12.63 -4.62
N GLN A 53 5.85 -11.76 -4.86
CA GLN A 53 5.48 -11.34 -6.22
C GLN A 53 6.59 -10.59 -6.95
N THR A 54 7.29 -9.67 -6.28
CA THR A 54 8.43 -8.98 -6.90
C THR A 54 9.62 -9.87 -7.19
N ALA A 55 9.77 -10.98 -6.45
CA ALA A 55 10.77 -12.01 -6.71
C ALA A 55 10.34 -13.02 -7.80
N GLY A 56 9.15 -12.87 -8.38
CA GLY A 56 8.60 -13.79 -9.39
C GLY A 56 7.93 -15.05 -8.82
N GLY A 57 7.66 -15.08 -7.51
CA GLY A 57 6.93 -16.14 -6.83
C GLY A 57 5.54 -15.72 -6.36
N GLY A 58 4.84 -16.64 -5.70
CA GLY A 58 3.49 -16.42 -5.16
C GLY A 58 2.59 -17.59 -5.51
N ALA A 59 2.21 -18.38 -4.49
CA ALA A 59 1.15 -19.36 -4.66
C ALA A 59 -0.17 -18.60 -4.82
N HIS A 60 -0.86 -18.81 -5.93
CA HIS A 60 -2.24 -18.40 -6.12
C HIS A 60 -3.13 -19.56 -5.65
N GLU A 61 -3.48 -19.59 -4.37
CA GLU A 61 -4.67 -20.30 -3.89
C GLU A 61 -5.85 -19.32 -3.86
#